data_AF-A0A966I1J2-F1
#
_entry.id   AF-A0A966I1J2-F1
#
_cell.length_a   1.000
_cell.length_b   1.000
_cell.length_c   1.000
_cell.angle_alpha   90.00
_cell.angle_beta   90.00
_cell.angle_gamma   90.00
#
_symmetry.space_group_name_H-M   'P 1'
#
loop_
_entity.id
_entity.type
_entity.pdbx_description
1 polymer ?
#
loop_
_entity_poly.entity_id
_entity_poly.type
_entity_poly.pdbx_seq_one_letter_code
_entity_poly.pdbx_strand_id
1 'polypeptide(L)'
;MAKNSRLETPRESRRAIRRSYDPETFGRLSERFARFIGTAKFLVYMTIFVTAWILWNVFGPQEFRFDQYPFIFLTLLLSLQASYAAPLILLAQNRQADRDRVTSQEDRARDERNLAVTEFMVREIAAMRKELVHEIKEILDERLGTDSKPDAK
;
A
#
# COMPACT_ATOMS: atom_id res chain seq x y z
N MET A 1 43.71 -28.91 33.43
CA MET A 1 42.56 -29.19 32.54
C MET A 1 41.43 -28.23 32.91
N ALA A 2 41.00 -27.43 31.94
CA ALA A 2 40.16 -26.25 32.10
C ALA A 2 38.72 -26.57 32.52
N LYS A 3 38.14 -25.75 33.40
CA LYS A 3 36.70 -25.71 33.65
C LYS A 3 36.16 -24.40 33.07
N ASN A 4 35.47 -24.53 31.94
CA ASN A 4 34.99 -23.44 31.10
C ASN A 4 34.08 -22.46 31.86
N SER A 5 34.49 -21.20 31.84
CA SER A 5 33.75 -20.03 32.27
C SER A 5 32.48 -19.86 31.44
N ARG A 6 31.32 -20.14 32.03
CA ARG A 6 30.01 -19.76 31.49
C ARG A 6 29.83 -18.24 31.68
N LEU A 7 30.36 -17.46 30.74
CA LEU A 7 30.27 -15.99 30.77
C LEU A 7 29.89 -15.42 29.40
N GLU A 8 28.84 -15.93 28.76
CA GLU A 8 28.29 -15.29 27.56
C GLU A 8 26.77 -15.37 27.57
N THR A 9 26.14 -14.45 28.28
CA THR A 9 24.77 -14.06 27.98
C THR A 9 24.74 -12.54 28.11
N PRO A 10 24.75 -11.79 26.99
CA PRO A 10 24.65 -10.35 27.09
C PRO A 10 23.29 -10.01 27.71
N ARG A 11 23.32 -9.39 28.89
CA ARG A 11 22.14 -8.76 29.48
C ARG A 11 21.73 -7.61 28.57
N GLU A 12 20.78 -7.84 27.68
CA GLU A 12 20.07 -6.76 26.99
C GLU A 12 19.21 -6.00 28.00
N SER A 13 19.82 -5.09 28.74
CA SER A 13 19.11 -4.02 29.44
C SER A 13 18.79 -2.90 28.45
N ARG A 14 18.10 -3.19 27.35
CA ARG A 14 17.40 -2.14 26.62
C ARG A 14 15.98 -2.07 27.16
N ARG A 15 15.82 -1.22 28.18
CA ARG A 15 14.57 -0.52 28.42
C ARG A 15 14.28 0.31 27.17
N ALA A 16 13.79 -0.34 26.13
CA ALA A 16 13.18 0.33 25.01
C ALA A 16 11.95 1.00 25.62
N ILE A 17 12.04 2.32 25.78
CA ILE A 17 10.87 3.16 25.99
C ILE A 17 10.04 2.98 24.72
N ARG A 18 9.23 1.91 24.67
CA ARG A 18 8.12 1.79 23.75
C ARG A 18 7.15 2.87 24.18
N ARG A 19 7.42 4.09 23.69
CA ARG A 19 6.45 5.16 23.67
C ARG A 19 5.31 4.58 22.85
N SER A 20 4.30 4.07 23.53
CA SER A 20 3.11 3.51 22.93
C SER A 20 2.38 4.65 22.24
N TYR A 21 2.86 4.99 21.05
CA TYR A 21 2.11 5.79 20.10
C TYR A 21 0.91 4.93 19.74
N ASP A 22 -0.25 5.33 20.24
CA ASP A 22 -1.51 4.63 20.02
C ASP A 22 -1.82 4.64 18.51
N PRO A 23 -1.58 3.53 17.79
CA PRO A 23 -1.63 3.50 16.33
C PRO A 23 -3.05 3.74 15.83
N GLU A 24 -4.05 3.45 16.66
CA GLU A 24 -5.47 3.52 16.33
C GLU A 24 -5.98 4.96 16.25
N THR A 25 -5.49 5.83 17.15
CA THR A 25 -5.87 7.25 17.20
C THR A 25 -5.21 8.03 16.08
N PHE A 26 -3.93 7.74 15.82
CA PHE A 26 -3.19 8.32 14.69
C PHE A 26 -3.66 7.76 13.34
N GLY A 27 -4.08 6.49 13.31
CA GLY A 27 -4.72 5.83 12.16
C GLY A 27 -5.93 6.61 11.64
N ARG A 28 -6.90 6.83 12.52
CA ARG A 28 -8.15 7.55 12.22
C ARG A 28 -7.92 9.02 11.85
N LEU A 29 -7.01 9.70 12.56
CA LEU A 29 -6.67 11.09 12.26
C LEU A 29 -6.08 11.20 10.84
N SER A 30 -5.08 10.38 10.52
CA SER A 30 -4.46 10.37 9.20
C SER A 30 -5.42 9.99 8.07
N GLU A 31 -6.38 9.10 8.29
CA GLU A 31 -7.38 8.75 7.27
C GLU A 31 -8.32 9.94 6.96
N ARG A 32 -8.67 10.72 7.98
CA ARG A 32 -9.44 11.95 7.80
C ARG A 32 -8.61 13.02 7.09
N PHE A 33 -7.33 13.18 7.46
CA PHE A 33 -6.40 14.09 6.79
C PHE A 33 -6.13 13.70 5.33
N ALA A 34 -5.95 12.41 5.04
CA ALA A 34 -5.71 11.92 3.67
C ALA A 34 -6.91 12.21 2.75
N ARG A 35 -8.13 11.95 3.25
CA ARG A 35 -9.37 12.31 2.51
C ARG A 35 -9.53 13.82 2.34
N PHE A 36 -9.07 14.62 3.31
CA PHE A 36 -9.19 16.07 3.27
C PHE A 36 -8.20 16.71 2.28
N ILE A 37 -6.94 16.28 2.28
CA ILE A 37 -5.87 16.80 1.40
C ILE A 37 -6.06 16.32 -0.04
N GLY A 38 -6.54 15.09 -0.26
CA GLY A 38 -6.77 14.53 -1.59
C GLY A 38 -7.97 15.13 -2.34
N THR A 39 -8.77 15.97 -1.70
CA THR A 39 -10.00 16.53 -2.30
C THR A 39 -9.79 18.00 -2.69
N ALA A 40 -10.25 18.40 -3.89
CA ALA A 40 -10.23 19.80 -4.37
C ALA A 40 -10.91 20.83 -3.42
N LYS A 41 -11.71 20.35 -2.46
CA LYS A 41 -12.37 21.16 -1.42
C LYS A 41 -11.39 21.91 -0.52
N PHE A 42 -10.18 21.36 -0.25
CA PHE A 42 -9.18 22.05 0.57
C PHE A 42 -8.68 23.33 -0.11
N LEU A 43 -8.37 23.25 -1.41
CA LEU A 43 -7.93 24.40 -2.19
C LEU A 43 -9.00 25.49 -2.21
N VAL A 44 -10.26 25.11 -2.43
CA VAL A 44 -11.39 26.05 -2.40
C VAL A 44 -11.51 26.76 -1.06
N TYR A 45 -11.45 26.03 0.06
CA TYR A 45 -11.49 26.63 1.40
C TYR A 45 -10.32 27.58 1.65
N MET A 46 -9.11 27.20 1.25
CA MET A 46 -7.93 28.06 1.39
C MET A 46 -8.03 29.33 0.55
N THR A 47 -8.52 29.24 -0.69
CA THR A 47 -8.77 30.43 -1.52
C THR A 47 -9.79 31.35 -0.87
N ILE A 48 -10.91 30.81 -0.37
CA ILE A 48 -11.94 31.61 0.31
C ILE A 48 -11.34 32.30 1.55
N PHE A 49 -10.54 31.60 2.35
CA PHE A 49 -9.89 32.17 3.52
C PHE A 49 -8.96 33.34 3.16
N VAL A 50 -8.08 33.15 2.16
CA VAL A 50 -7.16 34.19 1.69
C VAL A 50 -7.92 35.39 1.13
N THR A 51 -8.92 35.14 0.28
CA THR A 51 -9.76 36.21 -0.27
C THR A 51 -10.52 36.96 0.82
N ALA A 52 -11.13 36.26 1.78
CA ALA A 52 -11.82 36.89 2.90
C ALA A 52 -10.88 37.74 3.75
N TRP A 53 -9.65 37.29 4.00
CA TRP A 53 -8.63 38.05 4.73
C TRP A 53 -8.26 39.35 4.02
N ILE A 54 -8.02 39.27 2.71
CA ILE A 54 -7.70 40.43 1.87
C ILE A 54 -8.89 41.39 1.86
N LEU A 55 -10.11 40.90 1.62
CA LEU A 55 -11.32 41.72 1.61
C LEU A 55 -11.54 42.42 2.95
N TRP A 56 -11.34 41.71 4.07
CA TRP A 56 -11.46 42.29 5.40
C TRP A 56 -10.43 43.41 5.64
N ASN A 57 -9.16 43.20 5.27
CA ASN A 57 -8.12 44.21 5.49
C ASN A 57 -8.19 45.39 4.51
N VAL A 58 -8.76 45.20 3.32
CA VAL A 58 -8.93 46.26 2.31
C VAL A 58 -10.18 47.11 2.58
N PHE A 59 -11.32 46.47 2.81
CA PHE A 59 -12.62 47.15 2.98
C PHE A 59 -12.98 47.41 4.45
N GLY A 60 -12.22 46.86 5.40
CA GLY A 60 -12.44 47.05 6.82
C GLY A 60 -12.22 48.50 7.29
N PRO A 61 -12.86 48.91 8.39
CA PRO A 61 -12.66 50.23 8.99
C PRO A 61 -11.18 50.47 9.28
N GLN A 62 -10.67 51.68 9.05
CA GLN A 62 -9.25 52.07 9.24
C GLN A 62 -8.68 51.58 10.59
N GLU A 63 -9.50 51.64 11.63
CA GLU A 63 -9.16 51.28 13.02
C GLU A 63 -8.97 49.77 13.25
N PHE A 64 -9.54 48.91 12.40
CA PHE A 64 -9.45 47.45 12.49
C PHE A 64 -8.63 46.82 11.35
N ARG A 65 -7.88 47.63 10.58
CA ARG A 65 -6.94 47.11 9.57
C ARG A 65 -5.64 46.71 10.24
N PHE A 66 -5.58 45.45 10.68
CA PHE A 66 -4.40 44.91 11.34
C PHE A 66 -3.26 44.56 10.36
N ASP A 67 -3.59 44.29 9.09
CA ASP A 67 -2.64 43.82 8.06
C ASP A 67 -2.77 44.63 6.77
N GLN A 68 -2.16 45.81 6.73
CA GLN A 68 -2.13 46.67 5.54
C GLN A 68 -1.19 46.11 4.47
N TYR A 69 -1.40 46.47 3.20
CA TYR A 69 -0.53 46.07 2.08
C TYR A 69 0.94 46.39 2.43
N PRO A 70 1.86 45.41 2.46
CA PRO A 70 1.89 44.15 1.68
C PRO A 70 1.40 42.86 2.38
N PHE A 71 0.53 42.91 3.40
CA PHE A 71 -0.01 41.75 4.12
C PHE A 71 1.06 40.87 4.79
N ILE A 72 1.82 41.45 5.72
CA ILE A 72 2.93 40.77 6.39
C ILE A 72 2.43 39.61 7.26
N PHE A 73 1.28 39.76 7.92
CA PHE A 73 0.74 38.71 8.79
C PHE A 73 0.25 37.51 7.99
N LEU A 74 -0.44 37.76 6.87
CA LEU A 74 -0.84 36.69 5.95
C LEU A 74 0.39 35.92 5.44
N THR A 75 1.44 36.64 5.06
CA THR A 75 2.69 36.04 4.57
C THR A 75 3.38 35.21 5.66
N LEU A 76 3.47 35.72 6.89
CA LEU A 76 4.01 34.99 8.03
C LEU A 76 3.18 33.72 8.33
N LEU A 77 1.86 33.82 8.31
CA LEU A 77 0.97 32.69 8.53
C LEU A 77 1.18 31.60 7.47
N LEU A 78 1.21 31.97 6.19
CA LEU A 78 1.39 31.02 5.08
C LEU A 78 2.78 30.37 5.09
N SER A 79 3.83 31.13 5.41
CA SER A 79 5.19 30.57 5.52
C SER A 79 5.30 29.59 6.70
N LEU A 80 4.70 29.92 7.85
CA LEU A 80 4.60 29.01 8.99
C LEU A 80 3.79 27.76 8.63
N GLN A 81 2.66 27.92 7.93
CA GLN A 81 1.82 26.81 7.48
C GLN A 81 2.64 25.83 6.61
N ALA A 82 3.39 26.35 5.63
CA ALA A 82 4.24 25.52 4.78
C ALA A 82 5.36 24.81 5.59
N SER A 83 5.98 25.53 6.53
CA SER A 83 7.04 24.98 7.38
C SER A 83 6.54 23.83 8.27
N TYR A 84 5.33 23.93 8.82
CA TYR A 84 4.74 22.86 9.63
C TYR A 84 4.09 21.74 8.80
N ALA A 85 3.66 22.04 7.58
CA ALA A 85 3.14 21.03 6.65
C ALA A 85 4.22 20.02 6.25
N ALA A 86 5.45 20.47 5.96
CA ALA A 86 6.56 19.61 5.56
C ALA A 86 6.81 18.40 6.51
N PRO A 87 7.02 18.57 7.83
CA PRO A 87 7.23 17.45 8.74
C PRO A 87 6.00 16.57 8.89
N LEU A 88 4.78 17.14 8.87
CA LEU A 88 3.55 16.35 8.89
C LEU A 88 3.41 15.47 7.64
N ILE A 89 3.73 16.01 6.47
CA ILE A 89 3.74 15.28 5.21
C ILE A 89 4.79 14.16 5.27
N LEU A 90 5.99 14.42 5.81
CA LEU A 90 7.02 13.39 5.98
C LEU A 90 6.56 12.25 6.90
N LEU A 91 5.87 12.55 8.01
CA LEU A 91 5.30 11.51 8.86
C LEU A 91 4.19 10.72 8.16
N ALA A 92 3.33 11.39 7.39
CA ALA A 92 2.28 10.73 6.61
C ALA A 92 2.87 9.84 5.51
N GLN A 93 3.94 10.30 4.85
CA GLN A 93 4.66 9.57 3.80
C GLN A 93 5.40 8.35 4.35
N ASN A 94 6.11 8.46 5.48
CA ASN A 94 6.77 7.31 6.10
C ASN A 94 5.78 6.17 6.37
N ARG A 95 4.59 6.50 6.86
CA ARG A 95 3.55 5.49 7.15
C ARG A 95 2.88 4.94 5.88
N GLN A 96 2.79 5.73 4.80
CA GLN A 96 2.35 5.21 3.50
C GLN A 96 3.39 4.23 2.95
N ALA A 97 4.67 4.61 2.95
CA ALA A 97 5.78 3.77 2.49
C ALA A 97 5.87 2.44 3.26
N ASP A 98 5.65 2.44 4.58
CA ASP A 98 5.61 1.22 5.39
C ASP A 98 4.46 0.29 4.98
N ARG A 99 3.26 0.84 4.73
CA ARG A 99 2.10 0.06 4.26
C ARG A 99 2.31 -0.47 2.83
N ASP A 100 2.86 0.35 1.95
CA ASP A 100 3.16 -0.04 0.57
C ASP A 100 4.20 -1.15 0.53
N ARG A 101 5.19 -1.11 1.44
CA ARG A 101 6.19 -2.16 1.59
C ARG A 101 5.58 -3.49 2.01
N VAL A 102 4.70 -3.49 3.02
CA VAL A 102 4.00 -4.72 3.47
C VAL A 102 3.13 -5.27 2.35
N THR A 103 2.33 -4.41 1.71
CA THR A 103 1.47 -4.80 0.58
C THR A 103 2.29 -5.42 -0.55
N SER A 104 3.42 -4.82 -0.92
CA SER A 104 4.32 -5.35 -1.94
C SER A 104 4.93 -6.72 -1.57
N GLN A 105 5.22 -6.96 -0.29
CA GLN A 105 5.71 -8.26 0.17
C GLN A 105 4.62 -9.34 0.11
N GLU A 106 3.40 -9.01 0.49
CA GLU A 106 2.25 -9.91 0.40
C GLU A 106 1.92 -10.25 -1.06
N ASP A 107 1.94 -9.27 -1.96
CA ASP A 107 1.70 -9.48 -3.38
C ASP A 107 2.75 -10.39 -3.99
N ARG A 108 4.05 -10.20 -3.68
CA ARG A 108 5.11 -11.11 -4.12
C ARG A 108 4.88 -12.55 -3.64
N ALA A 109 4.53 -12.73 -2.37
CA ALA A 109 4.26 -14.05 -1.81
C ALA A 109 3.01 -14.70 -2.44
N ARG A 110 2.00 -13.91 -2.81
CA ARG A 110 0.84 -14.38 -3.57
C ARG A 110 1.22 -14.78 -4.99
N ASP A 111 2.04 -13.98 -5.67
CA ASP A 111 2.49 -14.27 -7.03
C ASP A 111 3.31 -15.55 -7.10
N GLU A 112 4.21 -15.79 -6.14
CA GLU A 112 4.96 -17.05 -6.03
C GLU A 112 4.03 -18.25 -5.86
N ARG A 113 3.00 -18.14 -5.02
CA ARG A 113 1.99 -19.20 -4.84
C ARG A 113 1.15 -19.40 -6.09
N ASN A 114 0.74 -18.33 -6.75
CA ASN A 114 -0.03 -18.37 -7.99
C ASN A 114 0.77 -19.04 -9.10
N LEU A 115 2.08 -18.76 -9.19
CA LEU A 115 2.98 -19.39 -10.13
C LEU A 115 3.09 -20.90 -9.85
N ALA A 116 3.28 -21.30 -8.60
CA ALA A 116 3.31 -22.72 -8.22
C ALA A 116 1.98 -23.45 -8.52
N VAL A 117 0.84 -22.81 -8.23
CA VAL A 117 -0.49 -23.35 -8.58
C VAL A 117 -0.66 -23.49 -10.09
N THR A 118 -0.19 -22.49 -10.84
CA THR A 118 -0.25 -22.52 -12.31
C THR A 118 0.63 -23.64 -12.87
N GLU A 119 1.85 -23.81 -12.37
CA GLU A 119 2.74 -24.91 -12.78
C GLU A 119 2.12 -26.28 -12.48
N PHE A 120 1.50 -26.44 -11.31
CA PHE A 120 0.77 -27.65 -10.95
C PHE A 120 -0.37 -27.93 -11.92
N MET A 121 -1.24 -26.94 -12.17
CA MET A 121 -2.36 -27.06 -13.12
C MET A 121 -1.87 -27.41 -14.53
N VAL A 122 -0.78 -26.81 -14.99
CA VAL A 122 -0.20 -27.12 -16.31
C VAL A 122 0.28 -28.56 -16.40
N ARG A 123 0.93 -29.08 -15.34
CA ARG A 123 1.35 -30.48 -15.28
C ARG A 123 0.16 -31.43 -15.28
N GLU A 124 -0.89 -31.11 -14.51
CA GLU A 124 -2.09 -31.92 -14.45
C GLU A 124 -2.83 -31.95 -15.79
N ILE A 125 -2.95 -30.79 -16.45
CA ILE A 125 -3.52 -30.70 -17.82
C ILE A 125 -2.70 -31.53 -18.80
N ALA A 126 -1.37 -31.50 -18.72
CA ALA A 126 -0.51 -32.32 -19.58
C ALA A 126 -0.69 -33.82 -19.32
N ALA A 127 -0.86 -34.23 -18.07
CA ALA A 127 -1.14 -35.61 -17.68
C ALA A 127 -2.50 -36.08 -18.22
N MET A 128 -3.57 -35.32 -17.96
CA MET A 128 -4.92 -35.59 -18.48
C MET A 128 -4.94 -35.67 -20.01
N ARG A 129 -4.25 -34.75 -20.69
CA ARG A 129 -4.14 -34.78 -22.16
C ARG A 129 -3.48 -36.07 -22.65
N LYS A 130 -2.44 -36.54 -21.97
CA LYS A 130 -1.72 -37.77 -22.34
C LYS A 130 -2.62 -39.00 -22.17
N GLU A 131 -3.38 -39.05 -21.08
CA GLU A 131 -4.33 -40.13 -20.81
C GLU A 131 -5.45 -40.18 -21.85
N LEU A 132 -6.09 -39.05 -22.16
CA LEU A 132 -7.11 -38.96 -23.21
C LEU A 132 -6.58 -39.39 -24.58
N VAL A 133 -5.36 -39.00 -24.94
CA VAL A 133 -4.74 -39.43 -26.21
C VAL A 133 -4.47 -40.93 -26.24
N HIS A 134 -4.11 -41.53 -25.09
CA HIS A 134 -3.91 -42.97 -25.00
C HIS A 134 -5.22 -43.74 -25.17
N GLU A 135 -6.28 -43.30 -24.48
CA GLU A 135 -7.62 -43.89 -24.57
C GLU A 135 -8.20 -43.79 -26.00
N ILE A 136 -8.03 -42.64 -26.67
CA ILE A 136 -8.44 -42.48 -28.08
C ILE A 136 -7.70 -43.46 -29.00
N LYS A 137 -6.40 -43.69 -28.79
CA LYS A 137 -5.62 -44.64 -29.59
C LYS A 137 -6.10 -46.07 -29.39
N GLU A 138 -6.37 -46.46 -28.15
CA GLU A 138 -6.83 -47.81 -27.81
C GLU A 138 -8.20 -48.10 -28.44
N ILE A 139 -9.15 -47.16 -28.35
CA ILE A 139 -10.46 -47.25 -29.02
C ILE A 139 -10.30 -47.34 -30.54
N LEU A 140 -9.39 -46.56 -31.12
CA LEU A 140 -9.15 -46.57 -32.57
C LEU A 140 -8.56 -47.91 -33.03
N ASP A 141 -7.60 -48.45 -32.29
CA ASP A 141 -6.98 -49.75 -32.58
C ASP A 141 -8.00 -50.90 -32.43
N GLU A 142 -8.88 -50.84 -31.42
CA GLU A 142 -9.98 -51.80 -31.24
C GLU A 142 -10.95 -51.77 -32.42
N ARG A 143 -11.35 -50.56 -32.87
CA ARG A 143 -12.22 -50.34 -34.04
C ARG A 143 -11.58 -50.81 -35.34
N LEU A 144 -10.31 -50.49 -35.57
CA LEU A 144 -9.55 -50.93 -36.75
C LEU A 144 -9.33 -52.45 -36.74
N GLY A 145 -9.14 -53.05 -35.56
CA GLY A 145 -9.08 -54.50 -35.39
C GLY A 145 -10.41 -55.20 -35.68
N THR A 146 -11.54 -54.62 -35.26
CA THR A 146 -12.88 -55.18 -35.54
C THR A 146 -13.29 -55.07 -37.00
N ASP A 147 -12.87 -54.04 -37.74
CA ASP A 147 -13.20 -53.83 -39.16
C ASP A 147 -12.35 -54.70 -40.12
N SER A 148 -11.29 -55.35 -39.61
CA SER A 148 -10.35 -56.15 -40.40
C SER A 148 -10.73 -57.63 -40.57
N LYS A 149 -11.84 -58.08 -39.99
CA LYS A 149 -12.38 -59.42 -40.24
C LYS A 149 -13.42 -59.30 -41.36
N PRO A 150 -13.07 -59.56 -42.64
CA PRO A 150 -14.07 -59.55 -43.69
C PRO A 150 -15.08 -60.64 -43.37
N ASP A 151 -16.36 -60.28 -43.46
CA ASP A 151 -17.47 -61.22 -43.52
C ASP A 151 -17.27 -62.12 -44.75
N ALA A 152 -16.43 -63.13 -44.60
CA ALA A 152 -16.30 -64.22 -45.54
C ALA A 152 -17.57 -65.07 -45.41
N LYS A 153 -18.59 -64.64 -46.16
CA LYS A 153 -19.82 -65.37 -46.41
C LYS A 153 -19.62 -66.39 -47.52
#